data_AF-X0US04-F1
#
_entry.id   AF-X0US04-F1
#
_cell.length_a   1.000
_cell.length_b   1.000
_cell.length_c   1.000
_cell.angle_alpha   90.00
_cell.angle_beta   90.00
_cell.angle_gamma   90.00
#
_symmetry.space_group_name_H-M   'P 1'
#
loop_
_entity.id
_entity.type
_entity.pdbx_description
1 polymer ?
#
loop_
_entity_poly.entity_id
_entity_poly.type
_entity_poly.pdbx_seq_one_letter_code
_entity_poly.pdbx_strand_id
1 'polypeptide(L)' 'MRRGCIAIGEVRCDGCGRIMRHPERYLAINETEGVEAEEGKTLRYCVECSLSRGYARYD' A
#
# COMPACT_ATOMS: atom_id res chain seq x y z
N MET A 1 11.40 -2.02 -8.82
CA MET A 1 10.08 -2.29 -9.42
C MET A 1 9.10 -1.22 -8.97
N ARG A 2 8.30 -0.63 -9.86
CA ARG A 2 7.17 0.21 -9.44
C ARG A 2 6.09 -0.70 -8.84
N ARG A 3 6.09 -0.90 -7.52
CA ARG A 3 5.08 -1.68 -6.77
C ARG A 3 3.74 -0.94 -6.57
N GLY A 4 3.58 0.18 -7.26
CA GLY A 4 2.33 0.95 -7.24
C GLY A 4 1.26 0.26 -8.06
N CYS A 5 0.13 -0.02 -7.44
CA CYS A 5 -1.10 -0.47 -8.08
C CYS A 5 -2.04 0.73 -8.33
N ILE A 6 -3.01 0.53 -9.22
CA ILE A 6 -4.14 1.44 -9.42
C ILE A 6 -5.40 0.69 -9.00
N ALA A 7 -6.22 1.30 -8.15
CA ALA A 7 -7.51 0.73 -7.77
C ALA A 7 -8.42 0.65 -9.00
N ILE A 8 -9.01 -0.53 -9.25
CA ILE A 8 -10.08 -0.71 -10.26
C ILE A 8 -11.47 -0.73 -9.59
N GLY A 9 -11.51 -1.01 -8.28
CA GLY A 9 -12.72 -0.98 -7.45
C GLY A 9 -12.42 -0.39 -6.08
N GLU A 10 -13.21 -0.77 -5.08
CA GLU A 10 -12.94 -0.35 -3.70
C GLU A 10 -11.80 -1.15 -3.08
N VAL A 11 -10.75 -0.44 -2.64
CA VAL A 11 -9.61 -1.01 -1.95
C VAL A 11 -9.46 -0.33 -0.59
N ARG A 12 -9.53 -1.09 0.50
CA ARG A 12 -9.34 -0.54 1.84
C ARG A 12 -7.85 -0.43 2.17
N CYS A 13 -7.43 0.73 2.68
CA CYS A 13 -6.10 0.92 3.22
C CYS A 13 -5.98 0.21 4.57
N ASP A 14 -5.01 -0.70 4.71
CA ASP A 14 -4.73 -1.40 5.95
C ASP A 14 -4.06 -0.51 7.02
N GLY A 15 -3.60 0.69 6.63
CA GLY A 15 -2.97 1.66 7.54
C GLY A 15 -3.96 2.61 8.21
N CYS A 16 -4.78 3.29 7.42
CA CYS A 16 -5.73 4.31 7.91
C CYS A 16 -7.21 3.91 7.75
N GLY A 17 -7.51 2.76 7.17
CA GLY A 17 -8.88 2.26 6.99
C GLY A 17 -9.69 2.93 5.88
N ARG A 18 -9.17 3.99 5.23
CA ARG A 18 -9.81 4.71 4.12
C ARG A 18 -10.07 3.77 2.94
N ILE A 19 -11.19 3.96 2.24
CA ILE A 19 -11.48 3.32 0.96
C ILE A 19 -10.86 4.14 -0.18
N MET A 20 -10.01 3.49 -0.97
CA MET A 20 -9.45 3.99 -2.21
C MET A 20 -10.29 3.47 -3.38
N ARG A 21 -10.56 4.32 -4.37
CA ARG A 21 -11.38 3.98 -5.55
C ARG A 21 -10.62 4.27 -6.83
N HIS A 22 -11.08 3.74 -7.95
CA HIS A 22 -10.49 4.07 -9.24
C HIS A 22 -10.49 5.58 -9.51
N PRO A 23 -9.38 6.19 -9.99
CA PRO A 23 -8.09 5.61 -10.39
C PRO A 23 -6.96 5.85 -9.35
N GLU A 24 -7.27 5.84 -8.05
CA GLU A 24 -6.30 6.12 -7.01
C GLU A 24 -5.18 5.07 -6.95
N ARG A 25 -3.97 5.53 -6.57
CA ARG A 25 -2.79 4.68 -6.41
C ARG A 25 -2.70 4.13 -5.00
N TYR A 26 -2.18 2.91 -4.89
CA TYR A 26 -1.86 2.28 -3.62
C TYR A 26 -0.66 1.36 -3.76
N LEU A 27 -0.04 0.99 -2.64
CA LEU A 27 1.04 0.00 -2.57
C LEU A 27 0.46 -1.33 -2.09
N ALA A 28 0.77 -2.42 -2.77
CA ALA A 28 0.61 -3.78 -2.24
C ALA A 28 1.97 -4.31 -1.79
N ILE A 29 2.07 -4.76 -0.55
CA ILE A 29 3.32 -5.24 0.05
C ILE A 29 3.05 -6.42 0.98
N ASN A 30 3.95 -7.39 1.02
CA ASN A 30 3.89 -8.48 2.00
C ASN A 30 4.64 -8.03 3.27
N GLU A 31 3.94 -8.04 4.40
CA GLU A 31 4.54 -7.72 5.71
C GLU A 31 4.47 -8.91 6.67
N THR A 32 5.53 -9.03 7.46
CA THR A 32 5.60 -9.86 8.68
C THR A 32 6.14 -8.97 9.79
N GLU A 33 5.41 -8.85 10.90
CA GLU A 33 5.77 -8.01 12.05
C GLU A 33 6.09 -6.53 11.70
N GLY A 34 5.41 -5.98 10.69
CA GLY A 34 5.57 -4.58 10.28
C GLY A 34 6.82 -4.31 9.44
N VAL A 35 7.50 -5.36 8.99
CA VAL A 35 8.64 -5.29 8.07
C VAL A 35 8.28 -6.01 6.78
N GLU A 36 8.77 -5.51 5.65
CA GLU A 36 8.63 -6.19 4.37
C GLU A 36 9.28 -7.58 4.44
N ALA A 37 8.54 -8.61 4.02
CA ALA A 37 9.02 -9.98 3.95
C ALA A 37 8.63 -10.62 2.61
N GLU A 38 9.43 -11.58 2.14
CA GLU A 38 9.09 -12.32 0.90
C GLU A 38 7.76 -13.08 1.06
N GLU A 39 7.58 -13.70 2.23
CA GLU A 39 6.34 -14.34 2.65
C GLU A 39 5.75 -13.60 3.84
N GLY A 40 4.48 -13.23 3.75
CA GLY A 40 3.78 -12.44 4.76
C GLY A 40 2.36 -12.11 4.34
N LYS A 41 1.64 -11.39 5.20
CA LYS A 41 0.30 -10.92 4.84
C LYS A 41 0.42 -9.80 3.82
N THR A 42 -0.27 -9.94 2.68
CA THR A 42 -0.37 -8.84 1.73
C THR A 42 -1.23 -7.72 2.31
N LEU A 43 -0.63 -6.57 2.53
CA LEU A 43 -1.27 -5.34 2.98
C LEU A 43 -1.31 -4.32 1.84
N ARG A 44 -2.31 -3.44 1.90
CA ARG A 44 -2.60 -2.41 0.90
C ARG A 44 -2.55 -1.05 1.58
N TYR A 45 -1.66 -0.17 1.12
CA TYR A 45 -1.51 1.16 1.69
C TYR A 45 -1.81 2.24 0.68
N CYS A 46 -2.60 3.24 1.07
CA CYS A 46 -2.72 4.47 0.30
C CYS A 46 -1.36 5.17 0.23
N VAL A 47 -1.23 6.09 -0.74
CA VAL A 47 0.01 6.85 -0.96
C VAL A 47 0.53 7.49 0.34
N GLU A 48 -0.33 8.11 1.14
CA GLU A 48 0.05 8.74 2.41
C GLU A 48 0.63 7.72 3.41
N CYS A 49 -0.02 6.58 3.61
CA CYS A 49 0.48 5.54 4.50
C CYS A 49 1.78 4.92 3.97
N SER A 50 1.92 4.75 2.65
CA SER A 50 3.15 4.25 2.04
C SER A 50 4.32 5.20 2.26
N LEU A 51 4.11 6.51 2.13
CA LEU A 51 5.13 7.53 2.39
C LEU A 51 5.48 7.59 3.88
N SER A 52 4.47 7.63 4.76
CA SER A 52 4.67 7.69 6.21
C SER A 52 5.42 6.48 6.77
N ARG A 53 5.30 5.31 6.14
CA ARG A 53 6.00 4.08 6.52
C ARG A 53 7.37 3.93 5.86
N GLY A 54 7.74 4.83 4.95
CA GLY A 54 9.03 4.77 4.24
C GLY A 54 9.09 3.77 3.09
N TYR A 55 7.98 3.15 2.70
CA TYR A 55 7.93 2.23 1.55
C TYR A 55 7.91 2.94 0.19
N ALA A 56 7.61 4.23 0.19
CA ALA A 56 7.65 5.06 -0.99
C ALA A 56 8.33 6.39 -0.65
N ARG A 57 8.92 7.01 -1.68
CA ARG A 57 9.49 8.35 -1.61
C ARG A 57 9.26 9.04 -2.95
N TYR A 58 9.05 10.35 -2.92
CA TYR A 58 9.15 11.19 -4.10
C TYR A 58 10.61 11.61 -4.27
N ASP A 59 11.11 11.49 -5.50
CA ASP A 59 12.42 12.00 -5.90
C ASP A 59 12.36 13.51 -6.15
#